data_AF-A0A0C9YTL1-F1
#
_entry.id   AF-A0A0C9YTL1-F1
#
_cell.length_a   1.000
_cell.length_b   1.000
_cell.length_c   1.000
_cell.angle_alpha   90.00
_cell.angle_beta   90.00
_cell.angle_gamma   90.00
#
_symmetry.space_group_name_H-M   'P 1'
#
loop_
_entity.id
_entity.type
_entity.pdbx_description
1 polymer ?
#
loop_
_entity_poly.entity_id
_entity_poly.type
_entity_poly.pdbx_seq_one_letter_code
_entity_poly.pdbx_strand_id
1 'polypeptide(L)'
;NPYFPYPNKGALCLGNWYWNQGAQKSWESFKQLIDIVRDSSFLPTVVAHTSWDAIDDQLGHNQFDGNQPEWLEEDHGWKCSSVTISVPFHNHAKDPGPKNYTVNGFYH
;
A
#
# COMPACT_ATOMS: atom_id res chain seq x y z
N ASN A 1 -12.56 -9.27 -15.87
CA ASN A 1 -11.91 -8.01 -16.24
C ASN A 1 -10.48 -8.05 -15.69
N PRO A 2 -9.43 -8.05 -16.54
CA PRO A 2 -8.03 -8.15 -16.08
C PRO A 2 -7.54 -6.90 -15.34
N TYR A 3 -8.27 -5.78 -15.42
CA TYR A 3 -7.93 -4.52 -14.76
C TYR A 3 -8.77 -4.27 -13.50
N PHE A 4 -9.62 -5.22 -13.11
CA PHE A 4 -10.53 -5.05 -11.98
C PHE A 4 -9.78 -4.56 -10.72
N PRO A 5 -10.28 -3.52 -10.02
CA PRO A 5 -11.59 -2.87 -10.17
C PRO A 5 -11.71 -1.84 -11.30
N TYR A 6 -10.62 -1.46 -11.96
CA TYR A 6 -10.64 -0.47 -13.03
C TYR A 6 -11.36 -0.98 -14.29
N PRO A 7 -12.11 -0.12 -15.00
CA PRO A 7 -12.87 -0.53 -16.19
C PRO A 7 -11.98 -0.85 -17.40
N ASN A 8 -10.78 -0.27 -17.49
CA ASN A 8 -9.81 -0.52 -18.57
C ASN A 8 -8.38 -0.17 -18.13
N LYS A 9 -7.41 -0.45 -19.03
CA LYS A 9 -5.99 -0.15 -18.83
C LYS A 9 -5.73 1.34 -18.59
N GLY A 10 -6.38 2.23 -19.34
CA GLY A 10 -6.19 3.68 -19.24
C GLY A 10 -6.57 4.22 -17.86
N ALA A 11 -7.69 3.76 -17.31
CA ALA A 11 -8.14 4.12 -15.96
C ALA A 11 -7.18 3.60 -14.89
N LEU A 12 -6.71 2.35 -15.02
CA LEU A 12 -5.67 1.79 -14.14
C LEU A 12 -4.39 2.62 -14.15
N CYS A 13 -3.87 2.95 -15.35
CA CYS A 13 -2.64 3.74 -15.47
C CYS A 13 -2.79 5.14 -14.85
N LEU A 14 -3.95 5.78 -15.03
CA LEU A 14 -4.23 7.10 -14.47
C LEU A 14 -4.36 7.06 -12.93
N GLY A 15 -5.07 6.08 -12.38
CA GLY A 15 -5.15 5.86 -10.93
C GLY A 15 -3.79 5.54 -10.32
N ASN A 16 -3.00 4.69 -10.98
CA ASN A 16 -1.63 4.39 -10.57
C ASN A 16 -0.74 5.64 -10.55
N TRP A 17 -0.83 6.49 -11.58
CA TRP A 17 -0.10 7.76 -11.61
C TRP A 17 -0.51 8.70 -10.48
N TYR A 18 -1.80 8.77 -10.17
CA TYR A 18 -2.31 9.60 -9.09
C TYR A 18 -1.71 9.21 -7.74
N TRP A 19 -1.81 7.92 -7.39
CA TRP A 19 -1.40 7.38 -6.09
C TRP A 19 0.12 7.31 -5.90
N ASN A 20 0.91 7.00 -6.95
CA ASN A 20 2.34 6.73 -6.78
C ASN A 20 3.25 7.95 -6.95
N GLN A 21 2.77 9.05 -7.53
CA GLN A 21 3.63 10.21 -7.85
C GLN A 21 3.77 11.24 -6.72
N GLY A 22 3.47 10.82 -5.48
CA GLY A 22 3.56 11.65 -4.29
C GLY A 22 2.67 12.90 -4.31
N ALA A 23 2.75 13.69 -3.23
CA ALA A 23 1.99 14.94 -3.09
C ALA A 23 2.56 16.07 -3.98
N GLN A 24 3.86 16.05 -4.27
CA GLN A 24 4.50 17.03 -5.16
C GLN A 24 4.77 16.43 -6.52
N LYS A 25 3.97 16.80 -7.53
CA LYS A 25 4.14 16.33 -8.90
C LYS A 25 5.35 16.99 -9.56
N SER A 26 6.28 16.17 -10.05
CA SER A 26 7.45 16.64 -10.79
C SER A 26 7.18 16.82 -12.29
N TRP A 27 8.12 17.45 -12.99
CA TRP A 27 8.07 17.57 -14.45
C TRP A 27 8.14 16.21 -15.15
N GLU A 28 8.93 15.27 -14.63
CA GLU A 28 8.98 13.90 -15.12
C GLU A 28 7.64 13.20 -14.92
N SER A 29 7.01 13.37 -13.76
CA SER A 29 5.66 12.86 -13.50
C SER A 29 4.63 13.43 -14.48
N PHE A 30 4.73 14.71 -14.83
CA PHE A 30 3.85 15.32 -15.83
C PHE A 30 4.04 14.68 -17.22
N LYS A 31 5.27 14.42 -17.66
CA LYS A 31 5.52 13.71 -18.93
C LYS A 31 4.89 12.32 -18.95
N GLN A 32 4.96 11.58 -17.85
CA GLN A 32 4.32 10.27 -17.74
C GLN A 32 2.80 10.37 -17.88
N LEU A 33 2.16 11.40 -17.31
CA LEU A 33 0.73 11.65 -17.52
C LEU A 33 0.41 11.88 -18.99
N ILE A 34 1.23 12.68 -19.69
CA ILE A 34 1.06 12.92 -21.13
C ILE A 34 1.18 11.61 -21.92
N ASP A 35 2.15 10.75 -21.58
CA ASP A 35 2.32 9.46 -22.24
C ASP A 35 1.09 8.54 -22.03
N ILE A 36 0.49 8.55 -20.84
CA ILE A 36 -0.75 7.81 -20.55
C ILE A 36 -1.91 8.30 -21.42
N VAL A 37 -2.11 9.62 -21.49
CA VAL A 37 -3.23 10.22 -22.24
C VAL A 37 -3.02 10.09 -23.76
N ARG A 38 -1.77 10.01 -24.22
CA ARG A 38 -1.43 9.86 -25.63
C ARG A 38 -1.55 8.42 -26.14
N ASP A 39 -1.65 7.44 -25.25
CA ASP A 39 -1.82 6.04 -25.64
C ASP A 39 -3.09 5.86 -26.49
N SER A 40 -2.98 5.16 -27.62
CA SER A 40 -4.09 4.98 -28.57
C SER A 40 -5.26 4.16 -28.00
N SER A 41 -5.01 3.40 -26.93
CA SER A 41 -6.02 2.66 -26.17
C SER A 41 -6.66 3.48 -25.04
N PHE A 42 -6.21 4.73 -24.84
CA PHE A 42 -6.81 5.63 -23.86
C PHE A 42 -8.20 6.07 -24.33
N LEU A 43 -9.20 5.83 -23.49
CA LEU A 43 -10.60 6.16 -23.78
C LEU A 43 -11.07 7.25 -22.81
N PRO A 44 -11.07 8.54 -23.23
CA PRO A 44 -11.46 9.65 -22.36
C PRO A 44 -12.88 9.52 -21.80
N THR A 45 -13.80 9.00 -22.62
CA THR A 45 -15.20 8.79 -22.22
C THR A 45 -15.32 7.79 -21.08
N VAL A 46 -14.58 6.68 -21.12
CA VAL A 46 -14.59 5.69 -20.05
C VAL A 46 -13.99 6.29 -18.78
N VAL A 47 -12.85 6.96 -18.89
CA VAL A 47 -12.15 7.62 -17.76
C VAL A 47 -13.05 8.66 -17.07
N ALA A 48 -13.81 9.44 -17.84
CA ALA A 48 -14.72 10.45 -17.32
C ALA A 48 -15.95 9.86 -16.60
N HIS A 49 -16.40 8.66 -17.01
CA HIS A 49 -17.52 7.95 -16.39
C HIS A 49 -17.08 6.94 -15.32
N THR A 50 -15.79 6.77 -15.09
CA THR A 50 -15.26 5.94 -14.02
C THR A 50 -15.69 6.51 -12.67
N SER A 51 -16.30 5.69 -11.83
CA SER A 51 -16.54 6.03 -10.42
C SER A 51 -15.25 5.82 -9.63
N TRP A 52 -14.42 6.86 -9.59
CA TRP A 52 -13.11 6.83 -8.92
C TRP A 52 -13.24 6.56 -7.42
N ASP A 53 -14.18 7.22 -6.76
CA ASP A 53 -14.44 7.02 -5.33
C ASP A 53 -14.78 5.55 -5.03
N ALA A 54 -15.65 4.93 -5.83
CA ALA A 54 -16.00 3.52 -5.64
C ALA A 54 -14.81 2.57 -5.88
N ILE A 55 -13.91 2.92 -6.81
CA ILE A 55 -12.69 2.16 -7.06
C ILE A 55 -11.73 2.30 -5.87
N ASP A 56 -11.51 3.51 -5.39
CA ASP A 56 -10.63 3.79 -4.27
C ASP A 56 -11.19 3.17 -2.98
N ASP A 57 -12.50 3.23 -2.75
CA ASP A 57 -13.18 2.53 -1.65
C ASP A 57 -12.93 1.02 -1.72
N GLN A 58 -13.06 0.43 -2.91
CA GLN A 58 -12.89 -1.02 -3.09
C GLN A 58 -11.42 -1.46 -2.96
N LEU A 59 -10.48 -0.62 -3.39
CA LEU A 59 -9.03 -0.86 -3.24
C LEU A 59 -8.58 -0.62 -1.80
N GLY A 60 -9.17 0.36 -1.12
CA GLY A 60 -8.95 0.67 0.28
C GLY A 60 -9.63 -0.29 1.25
N HIS A 61 -10.57 -1.11 0.76
CA HIS A 61 -11.23 -2.17 1.52
C HIS A 61 -10.28 -3.34 1.78
N ASN A 62 -9.33 -3.12 2.66
CA ASN A 62 -8.53 -4.18 3.25
C ASN A 62 -9.38 -4.91 4.31
N GLN A 63 -9.24 -6.24 4.41
CA GLN A 63 -9.77 -7.01 5.55
C GLN A 63 -8.94 -6.73 6.81
N PHE A 64 -8.87 -5.47 7.24
CA PHE A 64 -8.47 -5.17 8.60
C PHE A 64 -9.67 -5.51 9.47
N ASP A 65 -9.50 -6.47 10.38
CA ASP A 65 -10.49 -6.81 11.40
C ASP A 65 -10.71 -5.59 12.31
N GLY A 66 -11.56 -4.65 11.92
CA GLY A 66 -11.77 -3.43 12.68
C GLY A 66 -12.61 -2.39 11.94
N ASN A 67 -13.69 -1.95 12.58
CA ASN A 67 -14.68 -1.05 12.01
C ASN A 67 -14.21 0.42 12.17
N GLN A 68 -13.21 0.90 11.41
CA GLN A 68 -12.91 2.34 11.20
C GLN A 68 -11.76 2.57 10.20
N PRO A 69 -11.66 3.74 9.52
CA PRO A 69 -10.54 4.05 8.64
C PRO A 69 -9.25 4.26 9.44
N GLU A 70 -8.25 3.42 9.16
CA GLU A 70 -7.03 3.19 9.94
C GLU A 70 -5.94 4.28 9.82
N TRP A 71 -6.12 5.29 8.96
CA TRP A 71 -5.18 6.42 8.82
C TRP A 71 -5.38 7.55 9.86
N LEU A 72 -6.26 7.35 10.84
CA LEU A 72 -6.65 8.32 11.87
C LEU A 72 -6.16 7.98 13.29
N GLU A 73 -5.61 6.79 13.52
CA GLU A 73 -4.98 6.43 14.80
C GLU A 73 -3.46 6.29 14.62
N GLU A 74 -2.71 6.65 15.68
CA GLU A 74 -1.30 7.07 15.67
C GLU A 74 -0.29 6.08 15.06
N ASP A 75 -0.71 4.86 14.71
CA ASP A 75 0.18 3.76 14.34
C ASP A 75 -0.14 3.12 12.97
N HIS A 76 -0.61 3.89 11.98
CA HIS A 76 -0.49 3.61 10.53
C HIS A 76 -0.62 2.13 10.06
N GLY A 77 -1.64 1.38 10.49
CA GLY A 77 -1.84 -0.03 10.10
C GLY A 77 -0.81 -1.02 10.65
N TRP A 78 0.08 -0.58 11.53
CA TRP A 78 1.01 -1.42 12.28
C TRP A 78 0.28 -2.09 13.44
N LYS A 79 0.44 -3.40 13.57
CA LYS A 79 -0.09 -4.16 14.70
C LYS A 79 0.87 -4.07 15.87
N CYS A 80 0.38 -3.52 16.97
CA CYS A 80 1.12 -3.47 18.23
C CYS A 80 0.92 -4.78 19.01
N SER A 81 1.97 -5.58 19.18
CA SER A 81 1.88 -6.84 19.92
C SER A 81 3.17 -7.17 20.67
N SER A 82 3.09 -8.13 21.60
CA SER A 82 4.28 -8.68 22.24
C SER A 82 4.89 -9.74 21.33
N VAL A 83 6.16 -9.56 20.95
CA VAL A 83 6.89 -10.49 20.09
C VAL A 83 8.05 -11.10 20.87
N THR A 84 8.14 -12.42 20.85
CA THR A 84 9.26 -13.17 21.44
C THR A 84 10.17 -13.69 20.32
N ILE A 85 11.45 -13.32 20.39
CA ILE A 85 12.49 -13.86 19.52
C ILE A 85 13.41 -14.79 20.31
N SER A 86 13.88 -15.86 19.66
CA SER A 86 14.87 -16.77 20.23
C SER A 86 16.24 -16.47 19.60
N VAL A 87 17.20 -16.05 20.42
CA VAL A 87 18.53 -15.66 19.97
C VAL A 87 19.54 -16.74 20.39
N PRO A 88 20.24 -17.39 19.45
CA PRO A 88 21.23 -18.41 19.77
C PRO A 88 22.55 -17.80 20.25
N PHE A 89 23.02 -18.21 21.44
CA PHE A 89 24.35 -17.87 21.94
C PHE A 89 25.34 -19.01 21.72
N HIS A 90 26.54 -18.67 21.26
CA HIS A 90 27.59 -19.65 20.97
C HIS A 90 28.13 -20.33 22.25
N ASN A 91 28.76 -21.49 22.09
CA ASN A 91 29.32 -22.34 23.16
C ASN A 91 30.33 -21.65 24.10
N HIS A 92 31.06 -20.64 23.65
CA HIS A 92 32.03 -19.89 24.48
C HIS A 92 31.40 -18.73 25.27
N ALA A 93 30.09 -18.52 25.16
CA ALA A 93 29.42 -17.46 25.91
C ALA A 93 29.28 -17.91 27.38
N LYS A 94 29.19 -16.96 28.31
CA LYS A 94 29.00 -17.26 29.74
C LYS A 94 27.77 -18.14 30.01
N ASP A 95 26.78 -18.04 29.13
CA ASP A 95 25.55 -18.82 29.17
C ASP A 95 25.15 -19.15 27.72
N PRO A 96 25.59 -20.31 27.19
CA PRO A 96 25.35 -20.75 25.81
C PRO A 96 23.94 -21.27 25.56
N GLY A 97 23.55 -21.30 24.28
CA GLY A 97 22.26 -21.84 23.83
C GLY A 97 21.24 -20.76 23.49
N PRO A 98 20.04 -21.15 23.01
CA PRO A 98 18.98 -20.21 22.63
C PRO A 98 18.39 -19.50 23.84
N LYS A 99 18.21 -18.18 23.74
CA LYS A 99 17.55 -17.36 24.78
C LYS A 99 16.41 -16.57 24.19
N ASN A 100 15.30 -16.56 24.90
CA ASN A 100 14.11 -15.87 24.47
C ASN A 100 14.09 -14.45 25.01
N TYR A 101 13.85 -13.49 24.12
CA TYR A 101 13.67 -12.08 24.44
C TYR A 101 12.30 -11.65 23.97
N THR A 102 11.53 -11.07 24.88
CA THR A 102 10.21 -10.56 24.59
C THR A 102 10.26 -9.04 24.52
N VAL A 103 9.85 -8.49 23.38
CA VAL A 103 9.66 -7.05 23.19
C VAL A 103 8.15 -6.79 23.26
N ASN A 104 7.75 -6.02 24.25
CA ASN A 104 6.37 -5.53 24.36
C ASN A 104 6.22 -4.26 23.53
N GLY A 105 5.02 -4.00 23.03
CA GLY A 105 4.75 -2.80 22.24
C GLY A 105 5.47 -2.79 20.89
N PHE A 106 5.68 -3.95 20.28
CA PHE A 106 6.33 -4.05 18.99
C PHE A 106 5.31 -3.84 17.87
N TYR A 107 5.57 -2.86 17.01
CA TYR A 107 4.78 -2.54 15.84
C TYR A 107 5.27 -3.36 14.63
N HIS A 108 4.39 -4.15 13.99
CA HIS A 108 4.66 -4.93 12.75
C HIS A 108 3.55 -4.86 11.71
#